data_AF-A0A1Z4IAG0-F1
#
_entry.id   AF-A0A1Z4IAG0-F1
#
_cell.length_a   1.000
_cell.length_b   1.000
_cell.length_c   1.000
_cell.angle_alpha   90.00
_cell.angle_beta   90.00
_cell.angle_gamma   90.00
#
_symmetry.space_group_name_H-M   'P 1'
#
loop_
_entity.id
_entity.type
_entity.pdbx_description
1 polymer ?
#
loop_
_entity_poly.entity_id
_entity_poly.type
_entity_poly.pdbx_seq_one_letter_code
_entity_poly.pdbx_strand_id
1 'polypeptide(L)'
;MTIFELKNHQVWRELTEIIENLDANLLVKEHLEQCDYKVSGYWDEQDKYYETVTLPYEIDAELISSSIGVSHRERFLKLKFLLTASSFEPKTASDENIQKIGELELVYDESLKFIDERWLLNIDLPMIQIN
;
A
#
# COMPACT_ATOMS: atom_id res chain seq x y z
N MET A 1 1.71 -4.06 -35.54
CA MET A 1 1.72 -4.16 -34.06
C MET A 1 2.97 -3.43 -33.59
N THR A 2 2.82 -2.28 -32.96
CA THR A 2 3.96 -1.46 -32.54
C THR A 2 4.35 -1.91 -31.13
N ILE A 3 5.50 -2.57 -31.01
CA ILE A 3 6.05 -2.96 -29.71
C ILE A 3 6.75 -1.72 -29.15
N PHE A 4 6.17 -1.10 -28.13
CA PHE A 4 6.81 0.00 -27.41
C PHE A 4 7.86 -0.60 -26.46
N GLU A 5 9.12 -0.61 -26.88
CA GLU A 5 10.22 -1.05 -26.02
C GLU A 5 10.66 0.09 -25.11
N LEU A 6 10.00 0.17 -23.95
CA LEU A 6 10.42 1.13 -22.93
C LEU A 6 11.58 0.63 -22.07
N LYS A 7 12.04 -0.63 -22.15
CA LYS A 7 12.99 -1.24 -21.20
C LYS A 7 14.26 -0.42 -20.89
N ASN A 8 14.72 0.43 -21.81
CA ASN A 8 15.91 1.28 -21.64
C ASN A 8 15.58 2.80 -21.68
N HIS A 9 14.30 3.16 -21.54
CA HIS A 9 13.84 4.54 -21.61
C HIS A 9 14.16 5.29 -20.31
N GLN A 10 14.55 6.56 -20.44
CA GLN A 10 14.94 7.44 -19.33
C GLN A 10 13.92 7.48 -18.18
N VAL A 11 12.63 7.42 -18.53
CA VAL A 11 11.50 7.39 -17.57
C VAL A 11 11.63 6.26 -16.55
N TRP A 12 12.12 5.06 -16.93
CA TRP A 12 12.32 4.00 -15.93
C TRP A 12 13.52 4.25 -15.04
N ARG A 13 14.59 4.85 -15.56
CA ARG A 13 15.75 5.21 -14.73
C ARG A 13 15.36 6.25 -13.69
N GLU A 14 14.63 7.28 -14.11
CA GLU A 14 14.11 8.32 -13.21
C GLU A 14 13.13 7.73 -12.19
N LEU A 15 12.23 6.83 -12.61
CA LEU A 15 11.34 6.13 -11.69
C LEU A 15 12.12 5.28 -10.68
N THR A 16 13.13 4.52 -11.13
CA THR A 16 14.00 3.72 -10.26
C THR A 16 14.72 4.62 -9.26
N GLU A 17 15.29 5.74 -9.68
CA GLU A 17 15.92 6.70 -8.78
C GLU A 17 14.93 7.25 -7.74
N ILE A 18 13.69 7.58 -8.14
CA ILE A 18 12.65 8.04 -7.21
C ILE A 18 12.30 6.94 -6.20
N ILE A 19 12.11 5.70 -6.67
CA ILE A 19 11.76 4.55 -5.81
C ILE A 19 12.88 4.22 -4.83
N GLU A 20 14.14 4.21 -5.29
CA GLU A 20 15.30 3.89 -4.44
C GLU A 20 15.51 4.92 -3.32
N ASN A 21 15.07 6.15 -3.52
CA ASN A 21 15.13 7.22 -2.52
C ASN A 21 13.81 7.40 -1.76
N LEU A 22 12.78 6.58 -2.05
CA LEU A 22 11.50 6.65 -1.36
C LEU A 22 11.61 6.00 0.02
N ASP A 23 11.38 6.77 1.07
CA ASP A 23 11.13 6.22 2.40
C ASP A 23 9.69 5.70 2.46
N ALA A 24 9.52 4.42 2.10
CA ALA A 24 8.23 3.73 2.08
C ALA A 24 7.52 3.78 3.44
N ASN A 25 8.29 3.65 4.52
CA ASN A 25 7.78 3.68 5.88
C ASN A 25 7.24 5.06 6.24
N LEU A 26 8.02 6.11 5.96
CA LEU A 26 7.59 7.48 6.20
C LEU A 26 6.33 7.82 5.40
N LEU A 27 6.30 7.51 4.10
CA LEU A 27 5.16 7.80 3.23
C LEU A 27 3.88 7.14 3.75
N VAL A 28 3.94 5.85 4.10
CA VAL A 28 2.77 5.13 4.60
C VAL A 28 2.35 5.62 5.98
N LYS A 29 3.29 5.95 6.86
CA LYS A 29 2.97 6.51 8.19
C LYS A 29 2.26 7.86 8.08
N GLU A 30 2.77 8.78 7.26
CA GLU A 30 2.11 10.07 7.02
C GLU A 30 0.70 9.89 6.46
N HIS A 31 0.50 8.92 5.55
CA HIS A 31 -0.82 8.59 5.02
C HIS A 31 -1.77 8.05 6.09
N LEU A 32 -1.31 7.09 6.90
CA LEU A 32 -2.09 6.51 8.00
C LEU A 32 -2.45 7.54 9.08
N GLU A 33 -1.54 8.45 9.40
CA GLU A 33 -1.79 9.54 10.35
C GLU A 33 -2.88 10.49 9.86
N GLN A 34 -2.91 10.80 8.54
CA GLN A 34 -3.94 11.66 7.95
C GLN A 34 -5.35 11.06 8.03
N CYS A 35 -5.47 9.73 8.02
CA CYS A 35 -6.74 9.03 8.15
C CYS A 35 -7.01 8.51 9.58
N ASP A 36 -6.20 8.89 10.58
CA ASP A 36 -6.31 8.39 11.97
C ASP A 36 -6.35 6.86 12.03
N TYR A 37 -5.56 6.21 11.17
CA TYR A 37 -5.44 4.75 11.05
C TYR A 37 -6.77 4.06 10.74
N LYS A 38 -7.73 4.76 10.13
CA LYS A 38 -9.06 4.25 9.80
C LYS A 38 -9.24 4.08 8.30
N VAL A 39 -9.68 2.89 7.92
CA VAL A 39 -10.15 2.58 6.57
C VAL A 39 -11.68 2.59 6.60
N SER A 40 -12.29 3.50 5.84
CA SER A 40 -13.74 3.67 5.78
C SER A 40 -14.33 2.97 4.57
N GLY A 41 -15.45 2.27 4.75
CA GLY A 41 -16.18 1.61 3.66
C GLY A 41 -15.42 0.45 3.01
N TYR A 42 -14.83 -0.42 3.82
CA TYR A 42 -14.00 -1.53 3.37
C TYR A 42 -14.86 -2.74 2.94
N TRP A 43 -14.44 -3.40 1.86
CA TRP A 43 -14.98 -4.68 1.40
C TRP A 43 -13.86 -5.72 1.44
N ASP A 44 -14.09 -6.85 2.11
CA ASP A 44 -13.14 -7.96 2.11
C ASP A 44 -13.27 -8.87 0.87
N GLU A 45 -12.38 -9.85 0.75
CA GLU A 45 -12.37 -10.83 -0.34
C GLU A 45 -13.62 -11.75 -0.38
N GLN A 46 -14.45 -11.71 0.66
CA GLN A 46 -15.66 -12.53 0.82
C GLN A 46 -16.93 -11.71 0.61
N ASP A 47 -16.81 -10.53 -0.02
CA ASP A 47 -17.89 -9.57 -0.27
C ASP A 47 -18.58 -9.09 1.01
N LYS A 48 -17.89 -9.07 2.14
CA LYS A 48 -18.42 -8.51 3.40
C LYS A 48 -17.98 -7.06 3.57
N TYR A 49 -18.96 -6.23 3.88
CA TYR A 49 -18.79 -4.80 4.09
C TYR A 49 -18.52 -4.46 5.56
N TYR A 50 -17.60 -3.53 5.77
CA TYR A 50 -17.26 -2.94 7.06
C TYR A 50 -17.31 -1.42 6.95
N GLU A 51 -18.06 -0.78 7.84
CA GLU A 51 -18.19 0.67 7.83
C GLU A 51 -16.86 1.34 8.17
N THR A 52 -16.19 0.88 9.23
CA THR A 52 -14.85 1.34 9.59
C THR A 52 -13.98 0.20 10.11
N VAL A 53 -12.77 0.10 9.56
CA VAL A 53 -11.70 -0.78 10.04
C VAL A 53 -10.59 0.10 10.61
N THR A 54 -10.25 -0.10 11.88
CA THR A 54 -9.16 0.63 12.55
C THR A 54 -7.92 -0.27 12.64
N LEU A 55 -6.82 0.24 12.13
CA LEU A 55 -5.51 -0.40 12.10
C LEU A 55 -4.73 -0.09 13.40
N PRO A 56 -3.76 -0.94 13.81
CA PRO A 56 -2.88 -0.62 14.93
C PRO A 56 -1.96 0.57 14.60
N TYR A 57 -1.49 1.29 15.62
CA TYR A 57 -0.61 2.46 15.42
C TYR A 57 0.84 2.10 15.07
N GLU A 58 1.31 0.93 15.51
CA GLU A 58 2.68 0.44 15.29
C GLU A 58 2.72 -0.41 14.02
N ILE A 59 2.77 0.25 12.87
CA ILE A 59 2.85 -0.36 11.53
C ILE A 59 4.16 0.00 10.86
N ASP A 60 4.82 -1.02 10.32
CA ASP A 60 5.88 -0.86 9.32
C ASP A 60 5.34 -1.21 7.94
N ALA A 61 5.91 -0.56 6.93
CA ALA A 61 5.56 -0.67 5.54
C ALA A 61 6.80 -0.94 4.69
N GLU A 62 6.70 -1.96 3.85
CA GLU A 62 7.70 -2.32 2.86
C GLU A 62 7.12 -2.12 1.46
N LEU A 63 7.81 -1.40 0.58
CA LEU A 63 7.41 -1.29 -0.82
C LEU A 63 7.68 -2.63 -1.54
N ILE A 64 6.62 -3.35 -1.89
CA ILE A 64 6.71 -4.67 -2.55
C ILE A 64 6.52 -4.59 -4.07
N SER A 65 5.91 -3.50 -4.56
CA SER A 65 5.73 -3.31 -5.99
C SER A 65 5.52 -1.84 -6.32
N SER A 66 5.94 -1.45 -7.53
CA SER A 66 5.65 -0.15 -8.11
C SER A 66 5.35 -0.30 -9.59
N SER A 67 4.47 0.55 -10.12
CA SER A 67 4.17 0.55 -11.55
C SER A 67 3.70 1.91 -12.03
N ILE A 68 3.94 2.20 -13.31
CA ILE A 68 3.34 3.33 -14.00
C ILE A 68 2.22 2.80 -14.87
N GLY A 69 1.01 3.35 -14.69
CA GLY A 69 -0.10 3.13 -15.60
C GLY A 69 -0.25 4.29 -16.58
N VAL A 70 -0.62 3.96 -17.81
CA VAL A 70 -0.91 4.94 -18.87
C VAL A 70 -2.24 4.56 -19.49
N SER A 71 -3.24 5.43 -19.35
CA SER A 71 -4.51 5.36 -20.07
C SER A 71 -4.50 6.37 -21.23
N HIS A 72 -5.59 6.45 -21.99
CA HIS A 72 -5.70 7.41 -23.09
C HIS A 72 -5.60 8.89 -22.66
N ARG A 73 -5.82 9.19 -21.37
CA ARG A 73 -5.85 10.57 -20.86
C ARG A 73 -5.06 10.79 -19.58
N GLU A 74 -4.70 9.72 -18.88
CA GLU A 74 -4.15 9.81 -17.54
C GLU A 74 -2.89 8.96 -17.44
N ARG A 75 -1.96 9.46 -16.65
CA ARG A 75 -0.77 8.74 -16.24
C ARG A 75 -0.79 8.73 -14.72
N PHE A 76 -0.50 7.58 -14.14
CA PHE A 76 -0.53 7.42 -12.70
C PHE A 76 0.59 6.52 -12.23
N LEU A 77 1.09 6.78 -11.03
CA LEU A 77 2.04 5.96 -10.30
C LEU A 77 1.28 5.14 -9.28
N LYS A 78 1.52 3.83 -9.26
CA LYS A 78 1.03 2.93 -8.22
C LYS A 78 2.21 2.46 -7.38
N LEU A 79 2.05 2.57 -6.06
CA LEU A 79 3.00 2.06 -5.09
C LEU A 79 2.26 1.10 -4.17
N LYS A 80 2.71 -0.15 -4.13
CA LYS A 80 2.09 -1.20 -3.33
C LYS A 80 3.00 -1.57 -2.17
N PHE A 81 2.44 -1.52 -0.98
CA PHE A 81 3.12 -1.74 0.28
C PHE A 81 2.57 -2.98 0.96
N LEU A 82 3.47 -3.73 1.60
CA LEU A 82 3.13 -4.74 2.60
C LEU A 82 3.13 -4.06 3.97
N LEU A 83 2.07 -4.27 4.75
CA LEU A 83 1.93 -3.72 6.09
C LEU A 83 2.16 -4.81 7.14
N THR A 84 3.07 -4.55 8.07
CA THR A 84 3.37 -5.44 9.19
C THR A 84 3.29 -4.74 10.53
N ALA A 85 2.85 -5.44 11.57
CA ALA A 85 2.86 -4.91 12.93
C ALA A 85 4.30 -4.86 13.49
N SER A 86 4.79 -3.67 13.86
CA SER A 86 6.16 -3.45 14.37
C SER A 86 6.40 -4.09 15.74
N SER A 87 5.34 -4.26 16.52
CA SER A 87 5.40 -4.57 17.95
C SER A 87 5.46 -6.06 18.28
N PHE A 88 5.26 -6.92 17.28
CA PHE A 88 5.29 -8.36 17.46
C PHE A 88 6.68 -8.87 17.10
N GLU A 89 7.44 -9.39 18.05
CA GLU A 89 8.56 -10.29 17.72
C GLU A 89 7.96 -11.69 17.52
N PRO A 90 8.14 -12.35 16.36
CA PRO A 90 7.53 -13.64 16.11
C PRO A 90 8.29 -14.69 16.91
N LYS A 91 7.64 -15.34 17.87
CA LYS A 91 8.25 -16.41 18.67
C LYS A 91 8.15 -17.77 17.97
N THR A 92 7.27 -17.87 16.98
CA THR A 92 6.98 -19.08 16.20
C THR A 92 6.61 -18.74 14.75
N ALA A 93 6.71 -19.70 13.83
CA ALA A 93 6.31 -19.52 12.43
C ALA A 93 4.79 -19.22 12.25
N SER A 94 3.95 -19.58 13.23
CA SER A 94 2.54 -19.13 13.25
C SER A 94 2.39 -17.65 13.58
N ASP A 95 3.35 -17.04 14.28
CA ASP A 95 3.32 -15.62 14.64
C ASP A 95 3.71 -14.71 13.46
N GLU A 96 4.47 -15.22 12.49
CA GLU A 96 4.80 -14.47 11.25
C GLU A 96 3.53 -14.10 10.46
N ASN A 97 2.53 -14.98 10.44
CA ASN A 97 1.23 -14.68 9.83
C ASN A 97 0.40 -13.67 10.63
N ILE A 98 0.65 -13.55 11.94
CA ILE A 98 -0.04 -12.57 12.81
C ILE A 98 0.52 -11.17 12.59
N GLN A 99 1.75 -11.04 12.08
CA GLN A 99 2.35 -9.76 11.77
C GLN A 99 1.85 -9.14 10.48
N LYS A 100 1.50 -9.92 9.45
CA LYS A 100 1.03 -9.39 8.16
C LYS A 100 -0.39 -8.85 8.30
N ILE A 101 -0.50 -7.53 8.46
CA ILE A 101 -1.76 -6.80 8.54
C ILE A 101 -2.50 -6.83 7.20
N GLY A 102 -1.76 -6.63 6.11
CA GLY A 102 -2.36 -6.52 4.80
C GLY A 102 -1.46 -5.84 3.78
N GLU A 103 -2.08 -5.35 2.72
CA GLU A 103 -1.44 -4.63 1.63
C GLU A 103 -2.19 -3.33 1.36
N LEU A 104 -1.44 -2.28 1.06
CA LEU A 104 -1.92 -0.96 0.70
C LEU A 104 -1.36 -0.58 -0.67
N GLU A 105 -2.21 -0.28 -1.64
CA GLU A 105 -1.80 0.33 -2.91
C GLU A 105 -2.19 1.81 -2.90
N LEU A 106 -1.20 2.70 -2.91
CA LEU A 106 -1.39 4.14 -3.09
C LEU A 106 -1.24 4.50 -4.56
N VAL A 107 -2.17 5.29 -5.08
CA VAL A 107 -2.19 5.75 -6.46
C VAL A 107 -2.02 7.26 -6.50
N TYR A 108 -1.10 7.72 -7.33
CA TYR A 108 -0.79 9.13 -7.55
C TYR A 108 -0.95 9.50 -9.02
N ASP A 109 -1.36 10.72 -9.32
CA ASP A 109 -1.38 11.25 -10.69
C ASP A 109 0.03 11.62 -11.21
N GLU A 110 0.09 12.12 -12.45
CA GLU A 110 1.35 12.57 -13.07
C GLU A 110 2.01 13.77 -12.38
N SER A 111 1.27 14.49 -11.54
CA SER A 111 1.77 15.58 -10.69
C SER A 111 2.10 15.11 -9.27
N LEU A 112 2.13 13.80 -9.02
CA LEU A 112 2.35 13.17 -7.71
C LEU A 112 1.31 13.58 -6.66
N LYS A 113 0.09 13.90 -7.06
CA LYS A 113 -1.03 14.10 -6.13
C LYS A 113 -1.70 12.76 -5.87
N PHE A 114 -1.99 12.49 -4.60
CA PHE A 114 -2.78 11.33 -4.20
C PHE A 114 -4.15 11.37 -4.88
N ILE A 115 -4.55 10.25 -5.50
CA ILE A 115 -5.84 10.14 -6.21
C ILE A 115 -6.71 8.99 -5.70
N ASP A 116 -6.11 7.88 -5.27
CA ASP A 116 -6.84 6.68 -4.88
C ASP A 116 -5.99 5.80 -3.97
N GLU A 117 -6.66 4.96 -3.20
CA GLU A 117 -6.04 3.92 -2.38
C GLU A 117 -6.81 2.61 -2.51
N ARG A 118 -6.11 1.50 -2.34
CA ARG A 118 -6.73 0.18 -2.30
C ARG A 118 -6.15 -0.62 -1.17
N TRP A 119 -7.06 -1.25 -0.43
CA TRP A 119 -6.74 -2.01 0.76
C TRP A 119 -7.02 -3.49 0.53
N LEU A 120 -6.11 -4.33 1.02
CA LEU A 120 -6.34 -5.75 1.20
C LEU A 120 -5.90 -6.10 2.63
N LEU A 121 -6.87 -6.20 3.54
CA LEU A 121 -6.62 -6.36 4.97
C LEU A 121 -6.95 -7.77 5.45
N ASN A 122 -6.10 -8.31 6.33
CA ASN A 122 -6.38 -9.50 7.10
C ASN A 122 -7.23 -9.15 8.33
N ILE A 123 -8.54 -9.02 8.11
CA ILE A 123 -9.52 -8.62 9.13
C ILE A 123 -9.63 -9.58 10.34
N ASP A 124 -9.15 -10.81 10.22
CA ASP A 124 -9.23 -11.81 11.29
C ASP A 124 -8.15 -11.59 12.36
N LEU A 125 -7.26 -10.60 12.19
CA LEU A 125 -6.23 -10.28 13.16
C LEU A 125 -6.82 -9.60 14.40
N PRO A 126 -6.42 -10.02 15.61
CA PRO A 126 -6.96 -9.48 16.86
C PRO A 126 -6.61 -7.99 17.11
N MET A 127 -5.62 -7.46 16.38
CA MET A 127 -5.19 -6.06 16.47
C MET A 127 -6.03 -5.13 15.59
N ILE A 128 -6.82 -5.66 14.66
CA ILE A 128 -7.74 -4.89 13.83
C ILE A 128 -9.06 -4.74 14.59
N GLN A 129 -9.55 -3.50 14.67
CA GLN A 129 -10.86 -3.22 15.26
C GLN A 129 -11.86 -2.91 14.15
N ILE A 130 -13.04 -3.50 14.26
CA ILE A 130 -14.13 -3.35 13.29
C ILE A 130 -15.29 -2.70 14.01
N ASN A 131 -15.76 -1.57 13.47
CA ASN A 131 -16.95 -0.86 13.95
C ASN A 131 -18.01 -0.78 12.87
#